data_AF-A0A183FGJ9-F1
#
_entry.id   AF-A0A183FGJ9-F1
#
_cell.length_a   1.000
_cell.length_b   1.000
_cell.length_c   1.000
_cell.angle_alpha   90.00
_cell.angle_beta   90.00
_cell.angle_gamma   90.00
#
_symmetry.space_group_name_H-M   'P 1'
#
loop_
_entity.id
_entity.type
_entity.pdbx_description
1 polymer ?
#
loop_
_entity_poly.entity_id
_entity_poly.type
_entity_poly.pdbx_seq_one_letter_code
_entity_poly.pdbx_strand_id
1 'polypeptide(L)'
;METKMLRWTAGVTHLDRIRNDVIRQMLGVAPIADKMREARLRWHGHVLRGKEDSVRRMGLNFEGPRGLPKQRRSDTLHMDLMVASVHSGLIVMAPE
;
A
#
# COMPACT_ATOMS: atom_id res chain seq x y z
N MET A 1 8.24 5.22 -14.26
CA MET A 1 9.49 6.00 -14.14
C MET A 1 10.46 5.37 -13.16
N GLU A 2 10.03 5.06 -11.92
CA GLU A 2 10.85 4.44 -10.86
C GLU A 2 11.83 3.36 -11.38
N THR A 3 11.33 2.29 -12.02
CA THR A 3 12.19 1.20 -12.52
C THR A 3 13.29 1.66 -13.48
N LYS A 4 12.98 2.62 -14.36
CA LYS A 4 13.96 3.16 -15.33
C LYS A 4 15.04 3.97 -14.60
N MET A 5 14.65 4.76 -13.60
CA MET A 5 15.60 5.53 -12.79
C MET A 5 16.48 4.61 -11.94
N LEU A 6 15.89 3.62 -11.27
CA LEU A 6 16.65 2.65 -10.46
C LEU A 6 17.66 1.88 -11.31
N ARG A 7 17.26 1.43 -12.51
CA ARG A 7 18.16 0.76 -13.46
C ARG A 7 19.28 1.67 -13.94
N TRP A 8 18.96 2.92 -14.27
CA TRP A 8 19.96 3.92 -14.67
C TRP A 8 20.99 4.18 -13.56
N THR A 9 20.53 4.42 -12.33
CA THR A 9 21.41 4.64 -11.16
C THR A 9 22.29 3.43 -10.85
N ALA A 10 21.76 2.22 -11.02
CA ALA A 10 22.52 0.98 -10.82
C ALA A 10 23.40 0.58 -12.03
N GLY A 11 23.36 1.32 -13.15
CA GLY A 11 24.07 0.97 -14.38
C GLY A 11 23.57 -0.32 -15.05
N VAL A 12 22.35 -0.79 -14.70
CA VAL A 12 21.79 -2.05 -15.18
C VAL A 12 20.98 -1.81 -16.45
N THR A 13 21.29 -2.58 -17.48
CA THR A 13 20.60 -2.56 -18.78
C THR A 13 19.49 -3.61 -18.84
N HIS A 14 18.78 -3.66 -19.97
CA HIS A 14 17.78 -4.71 -20.20
C HIS A 14 18.42 -6.09 -20.43
N LEU A 15 19.66 -6.14 -20.96
CA LEU A 15 20.35 -7.39 -21.30
C LEU A 15 20.77 -8.19 -20.06
N ASP A 16 21.00 -7.51 -18.93
CA ASP A 16 21.40 -8.15 -17.68
C ASP A 16 20.31 -9.03 -17.08
N ARG A 17 19.04 -8.86 -17.51
CA ARG A 17 17.87 -9.63 -17.04
C ARG A 17 17.72 -9.68 -15.51
N ILE A 18 18.34 -8.75 -14.79
CA ILE A 18 18.26 -8.62 -13.33
C ILE A 18 16.83 -8.19 -12.96
N ARG A 19 16.26 -8.84 -11.94
CA ARG A 19 14.93 -8.54 -11.43
C ARG A 19 14.95 -7.23 -10.63
N ASN A 20 13.85 -6.47 -10.66
CA ASN A 20 13.80 -5.12 -10.09
C ASN A 20 13.88 -5.10 -8.55
N ASP A 21 13.46 -6.18 -7.88
CA ASP A 21 13.62 -6.41 -6.45
C ASP A 21 15.09 -6.48 -6.03
N VAL A 22 15.94 -7.15 -6.83
CA VAL A 22 17.39 -7.20 -6.60
C VAL A 22 18.00 -5.80 -6.74
N ILE A 23 17.62 -5.04 -7.77
CA ILE A 23 18.11 -3.67 -7.97
C ILE A 23 17.70 -2.77 -6.78
N ARG A 24 16.47 -2.91 -6.30
CA ARG A 24 15.98 -2.18 -5.12
C ARG A 24 16.76 -2.56 -3.86
N GLN A 25 17.05 -3.85 -3.66
CA GLN A 25 17.86 -4.32 -2.53
C GLN A 25 19.29 -3.76 -2.59
N MET A 26 19.92 -3.77 -3.77
CA MET A 26 21.25 -3.18 -3.97
C MET A 26 21.29 -1.68 -3.65
N LEU A 27 20.22 -0.95 -3.99
CA LEU A 27 20.11 0.49 -3.73
C LEU A 27 19.52 0.84 -2.36
N GLY A 28 19.11 -0.16 -1.56
CA GLY A 28 18.43 0.06 -0.27
C GLY A 28 17.06 0.76 -0.40
N VAL A 29 16.40 0.66 -1.56
CA VAL A 29 15.12 1.33 -1.84
C VAL A 29 13.95 0.40 -1.56
N ALA A 30 13.04 0.82 -0.68
CA ALA A 30 11.80 0.08 -0.43
C ALA A 30 10.89 0.06 -1.67
N PRO A 31 10.15 -1.04 -1.94
CA PRO A 31 9.16 -1.10 -3.00
C PRO A 31 8.13 0.04 -2.93
N ILE A 32 7.80 0.65 -4.07
CA ILE A 32 6.80 1.73 -4.13
C ILE A 32 5.44 1.31 -3.57
N ALA A 33 5.07 0.03 -3.73
CA ALA A 33 3.83 -0.52 -3.19
C ALA A 33 3.78 -0.40 -1.66
N ASP A 34 4.91 -0.58 -0.98
CA ASP A 34 5.00 -0.42 0.48
C ASP A 34 4.86 1.04 0.88
N LYS A 35 5.48 1.97 0.14
CA LYS A 35 5.32 3.40 0.38
C LYS A 35 3.90 3.90 0.12
N MET A 36 3.25 3.38 -0.91
CA MET A 36 1.84 3.68 -1.17
C MET A 36 0.94 3.13 -0.06
N ARG A 37 1.19 1.91 0.41
CA ARG A 37 0.49 1.31 1.56
C ARG A 37 0.70 2.14 2.83
N GLU A 38 1.94 2.50 3.14
CA GLU A 38 2.28 3.35 4.29
C GLU A 38 1.51 4.69 4.23
N ALA A 39 1.47 5.34 3.07
CA ALA A 39 0.71 6.58 2.88
C ALA A 39 -0.80 6.37 3.07
N ARG A 40 -1.37 5.27 2.56
CA ARG A 40 -2.79 4.93 2.75
C ARG A 40 -3.12 4.71 4.23
N LEU A 41 -2.29 3.98 4.96
CA LEU A 41 -2.48 3.71 6.39
C LEU A 41 -2.31 4.97 7.23
N ARG A 42 -1.32 5.84 6.93
CA ARG A 42 -1.16 7.14 7.59
C ARG A 42 -2.39 8.03 7.37
N TRP A 43 -2.91 8.07 6.15
CA TRP A 43 -4.13 8.79 5.84
C TRP A 43 -5.34 8.22 6.60
N HIS A 44 -5.47 6.88 6.65
CA HIS A 44 -6.54 6.23 7.39
C HIS A 44 -6.49 6.54 8.89
N GLY A 45 -5.31 6.46 9.51
CA GLY A 45 -5.13 6.88 10.90
C GLY A 45 -5.49 8.35 11.14
N HIS A 46 -5.19 9.24 10.18
CA HIS A 46 -5.64 10.63 10.23
C HIS A 46 -7.18 10.76 10.14
N VAL A 47 -7.84 9.93 9.31
CA VAL A 47 -9.31 9.89 9.23
C VAL A 47 -9.93 9.43 10.54
N LEU A 48 -9.37 8.38 11.16
CA LEU A 48 -9.88 7.82 12.41
C LEU A 48 -9.74 8.77 13.60
N ARG A 49 -8.70 9.62 13.62
CA ARG A 49 -8.52 10.68 14.63
C ARG A 49 -9.47 11.87 14.44
N GLY A 50 -10.17 11.96 13.31
CA GLY A 50 -11.17 12.99 13.05
C GLY A 50 -12.54 12.68 13.66
N LYS A 51 -13.43 13.69 13.64
CA LYS A 51 -14.83 13.56 14.12
C LYS A 51 -15.56 12.45 13.35
N GLU A 52 -16.38 11.68 14.08
CA GLU A 52 -17.15 10.55 13.56
C GLU A 52 -18.05 10.94 12.38
N ASP A 53 -18.76 12.05 12.52
CA ASP A 53 -19.69 12.57 11.50
C ASP A 53 -19.00 13.30 10.34
N SER A 54 -17.66 13.26 10.27
CA SER A 54 -16.96 13.90 9.16
C SER A 54 -17.22 13.14 7.87
N VAL A 55 -17.45 13.88 6.77
CA VAL A 55 -17.63 13.33 5.41
C VAL A 55 -16.51 12.34 5.06
N ARG A 56 -15.29 12.63 5.50
CA ARG A 56 -14.10 11.80 5.28
C ARG A 56 -14.19 10.43 5.97
N ARG A 57 -14.79 10.35 7.16
CA ARG A 57 -14.98 9.11 7.92
C ARG A 57 -16.21 8.34 7.43
N MET A 58 -17.32 9.02 7.15
CA MET A 58 -18.50 8.41 6.52
C MET A 58 -18.19 7.80 5.14
N GLY A 59 -17.35 8.47 4.34
CA GLY A 59 -16.93 7.99 3.02
C GLY A 59 -16.09 6.71 3.02
N LEU A 60 -15.64 6.21 4.17
CA LEU A 60 -14.97 4.89 4.26
C LEU A 60 -15.94 3.73 4.05
N ASN A 61 -17.20 3.90 4.48
CA ASN A 61 -18.25 2.88 4.45
C ASN A 61 -19.24 3.08 3.30
N PHE A 62 -18.99 4.06 2.41
CA PHE A 62 -19.89 4.35 1.31
C PHE A 62 -19.84 3.25 0.25
N GLU A 63 -20.97 2.59 0.04
CA GLU A 63 -21.14 1.67 -1.07
C GLU A 63 -21.38 2.48 -2.36
N GLY A 64 -20.42 2.45 -3.28
CA GLY A 64 -20.55 3.09 -4.58
C GLY A 64 -21.70 2.50 -5.41
N PRO A 65 -22.16 3.21 -6.46
CA PRO A 65 -23.26 2.76 -7.31
C PRO A 65 -23.02 1.32 -7.82
N ARG A 66 -24.04 0.48 -7.67
CA ARG A 66 -24.05 -0.93 -8.11
C ARG A 66 -23.81 -0.98 -9.61
N GLY A 67 -22.63 -1.44 -10.01
CA GLY A 67 -22.27 -1.59 -11.43
C GLY A 67 -20.78 -1.62 -11.72
N LEU A 68 -19.91 -1.01 -10.90
CA LEU A 68 -18.44 -1.15 -11.02
C LEU A 68 -17.71 -0.58 -9.79
N PRO A 69 -17.15 -1.43 -8.91
CA PRO A 69 -15.70 -1.44 -8.68
C PRO A 69 -15.12 -2.84 -8.39
N LYS A 70 -13.90 -3.13 -8.88
CA LYS A 70 -13.20 -4.42 -8.65
C LYS A 70 -12.67 -4.62 -7.22
N GLN A 71 -12.71 -3.61 -6.34
CA GLN A 71 -12.34 -3.71 -4.91
C GLN A 71 -12.81 -2.45 -4.15
N ARG A 72 -13.42 -2.57 -2.97
CA ARG A 72 -13.80 -1.40 -2.15
C ARG A 72 -12.57 -0.82 -1.44
N ARG A 73 -12.61 0.47 -1.10
CA ARG A 73 -11.51 1.15 -0.37
C ARG A 73 -11.27 0.51 1.00
N SER A 74 -12.33 0.11 1.69
CA SER A 74 -12.30 -0.68 2.92
C SER A 74 -11.50 -1.96 2.75
N ASP A 75 -11.71 -2.69 1.65
CA ASP A 75 -11.09 -3.98 1.39
C ASP A 75 -9.57 -3.80 1.17
N THR A 76 -9.17 -2.75 0.45
CA THR A 76 -7.75 -2.41 0.27
C THR A 76 -7.07 -2.03 1.60
N LEU A 77 -7.75 -1.25 2.45
CA LEU A 77 -7.22 -0.89 3.78
C LEU A 77 -7.10 -2.11 4.69
N HIS A 78 -8.08 -3.01 4.65
CA HIS A 78 -8.04 -4.28 5.37
C HIS A 78 -6.83 -5.12 4.92
N MET A 79 -6.63 -5.30 3.62
CA MET A 79 -5.44 -6.00 3.09
C MET A 79 -4.13 -5.33 3.50
N ASP A 80 -4.06 -4.00 3.46
CA ASP A 80 -2.85 -3.28 3.87
C ASP A 80 -2.54 -3.43 5.36
N LEU A 81 -3.57 -3.42 6.21
CA LEU A 81 -3.45 -3.70 7.65
C LEU A 81 -2.97 -5.13 7.87
N MET A 82 -3.53 -6.12 7.18
CA MET A 82 -3.07 -7.51 7.26
C MET A 82 -1.60 -7.65 6.89
N VAL A 83 -1.16 -7.02 5.79
CA VAL A 83 0.24 -7.03 5.36
C VAL A 83 1.13 -6.35 6.40
N ALA A 84 0.72 -5.20 6.96
CA ALA A 84 1.49 -4.50 7.98
C ALA A 84 1.60 -5.30 9.30
N SER A 85 0.52 -5.97 9.71
CA SER A 85 0.49 -6.88 10.85
C SER A 85 1.47 -8.05 10.69
N VAL A 86 1.51 -8.65 9.49
CA VAL A 86 2.47 -9.72 9.14
C VAL A 86 3.91 -9.22 9.20
N HIS A 87 4.20 -8.02 8.70
CA HIS A 87 5.55 -7.43 8.75
C HIS A 87 5.99 -7.04 10.17
N SER A 88 5.03 -6.78 11.07
CA SER A 88 5.30 -6.36 12.45
C SER A 88 5.33 -7.52 13.45
N GLY A 89 5.07 -8.76 13.01
CA GLY A 89 4.95 -9.92 13.90
C GLY A 89 3.71 -9.90 14.82
N LEU A 90 2.77 -8.97 14.62
CA LEU A 90 1.50 -8.94 15.35
C LEU A 90 0.47 -9.79 14.61
N ILE A 91 0.35 -11.06 15.00
CA ILE A 91 -0.83 -11.87 14.69
C ILE A 91 -1.99 -11.28 15.51
N VAL A 92 -2.77 -10.38 14.93
CA VAL A 92 -4.06 -9.97 15.52
C VAL A 92 -5.16 -10.77 14.84
N MET A 93 -5.86 -11.51 15.70
CA MET A 93 -6.78 -12.60 15.42
C MET A 93 -7.97 -12.23 14.53
N ALA A 94 -8.48 -13.25 13.83
CA ALA A 94 -9.69 -13.27 13.03
C ALA A 94 -10.96 -12.97 13.86
N PRO A 95 -12.07 -12.55 13.23
CA PRO A 95 -13.30 -12.19 13.93
C PRO A 95 -14.14 -13.44 14.26
N GLU A 96 -14.74 -13.45 15.45
CA GLU A 96 -15.99 -14.16 15.77
C GLU A 96 -17.19 -13.28 15.40
#